data_AF-A0A8B9NEQ0-F1
#
_entry.id   AF-A0A8B9NEQ0-F1
#
_cell.length_a   1.000
_cell.length_b   1.000
_cell.length_c   1.000
_cell.angle_alpha   90.00
_cell.angle_beta   90.00
_cell.angle_gamma   90.00
#
_symmetry.space_group_name_H-M   'P 1'
#
loop_
_entity.id
_entity.type
_entity.pdbx_description
1 polymer ?
#
loop_
_entity_poly.entity_id
_entity_poly.type
_entity_poly.pdbx_seq_one_letter_code
_entity_poly.pdbx_strand_id
1 'polypeptide(L)'
;MAPGMRGDLRDSALPLLNSPSIEGDAIKVYVRVRPTSEGTVLTDGDQGLCLSVLSSNTIRLHSKPEPKIFTFDYVANMETTQVINSKIL
;
A
#
# COMPACT_ATOMS: atom_id res chain seq x y z
N MET A 1 -30.14 16.29 -39.99
CA MET A 1 -30.59 14.89 -39.97
C MET A 1 -29.39 14.05 -40.39
N ALA A 2 -28.82 13.27 -39.48
CA ALA A 2 -27.74 12.31 -39.77
C ALA A 2 -27.96 11.06 -38.89
N PRO A 3 -27.67 9.85 -39.39
CA PRO A 3 -28.30 8.62 -38.93
C PRO A 3 -27.56 7.97 -37.76
N GLY A 4 -28.31 7.20 -36.97
CA GLY A 4 -27.80 6.46 -35.82
C GLY A 4 -26.83 5.33 -36.17
N MET A 5 -25.95 5.04 -35.23
CA MET A 5 -25.12 3.85 -35.21
C MET A 5 -25.45 3.07 -33.93
N ARG A 6 -26.31 2.08 -34.10
CA ARG A 6 -26.54 0.99 -33.14
C ARG A 6 -25.56 -0.12 -33.54
N GLY A 7 -24.53 -0.31 -32.72
CA GLY A 7 -23.52 -1.36 -32.89
C GLY A 7 -23.54 -2.26 -31.66
N ASP A 8 -23.83 -3.53 -31.92
CA ASP A 8 -24.20 -4.59 -31.00
C ASP A 8 -23.11 -4.99 -29.98
N LEU A 9 -23.58 -5.35 -28.79
CA LEU A 9 -22.97 -6.28 -27.85
C LEU A 9 -22.53 -7.57 -28.56
N ARG A 10 -21.36 -8.11 -28.20
CA ARG A 10 -20.93 -9.54 -28.09
C ARG A 10 -19.45 -9.63 -28.44
N ASP A 11 -18.61 -9.76 -27.41
CA ASP A 11 -17.99 -11.04 -27.05
C ASP A 11 -16.74 -11.34 -27.88
N SER A 12 -15.58 -11.18 -27.26
CA SER A 12 -14.36 -11.89 -27.62
C SER A 12 -13.40 -11.76 -26.44
N ALA A 13 -13.38 -12.81 -25.62
CA ALA A 13 -12.27 -13.09 -24.72
C ALA A 13 -10.97 -13.16 -25.54
N LEU A 14 -10.25 -12.05 -25.61
CA LEU A 14 -8.87 -12.03 -26.08
C LEU A 14 -7.99 -12.42 -24.88
N PRO A 15 -6.99 -13.32 -25.05
CA PRO A 15 -6.03 -13.55 -23.99
C PRO A 15 -5.31 -12.22 -23.76
N LEU A 16 -5.48 -11.62 -22.58
CA LEU A 16 -4.77 -10.43 -22.14
C LEU A 16 -3.29 -10.77 -21.86
N LEU A 17 -2.61 -11.32 -22.84
CA LEU A 17 -1.16 -11.43 -22.86
C LEU A 17 -0.65 -10.25 -23.68
N ASN A 18 0.09 -9.37 -23.00
CA ASN A 18 0.84 -8.23 -23.55
C ASN A 18 0.15 -6.86 -23.54
N SER A 19 -0.29 -6.39 -22.37
CA SER A 19 -0.28 -4.95 -22.07
C SER A 19 1.12 -4.56 -21.57
N PRO A 20 1.88 -3.71 -22.30
CA PRO A 20 3.12 -3.18 -21.75
C PRO A 20 2.78 -2.20 -20.61
N SER A 21 3.38 -2.46 -19.45
CA SER A 21 3.58 -1.49 -18.36
C SER A 21 2.37 -1.08 -17.51
N ILE A 22 1.65 -2.03 -16.89
CA ILE A 22 0.84 -1.72 -15.69
C ILE A 22 1.73 -1.19 -14.53
N GLU A 23 3.02 -1.56 -14.51
CA GLU A 23 3.98 -1.14 -13.48
C GLU A 23 4.36 0.36 -13.55
N GLY A 24 4.08 1.05 -14.66
CA GLY A 24 4.48 2.44 -14.86
C GLY A 24 3.39 3.49 -14.59
N ASP A 25 2.12 3.10 -14.71
CA ASP A 25 0.97 4.01 -14.65
C ASP A 25 0.15 3.88 -13.34
N ALA A 26 0.41 2.83 -12.55
CA ALA A 26 -0.24 2.65 -11.26
C ALA A 26 0.21 3.71 -10.23
N ILE A 27 -0.74 4.19 -9.43
CA ILE A 27 -0.45 5.09 -8.30
C ILE A 27 0.43 4.35 -7.30
N LYS A 28 1.62 4.90 -7.03
CA LYS A 28 2.53 4.34 -6.03
C LYS A 28 2.07 4.71 -4.62
N VAL A 29 1.88 3.70 -3.78
CA VAL A 29 1.46 3.85 -2.39
C VAL A 29 2.60 3.49 -1.45
N TYR A 30 2.98 4.45 -0.62
CA TYR A 30 4.05 4.32 0.36
C TYR A 30 3.46 4.40 1.77
N VAL A 31 3.88 3.51 2.66
CA VAL A 31 3.49 3.51 4.07
C VAL A 31 4.71 3.77 4.94
N ARG A 32 4.59 4.64 5.95
CA ARG A 32 5.66 4.92 6.92
C ARG A 32 5.17 4.68 8.34
N VAL A 33 5.80 3.73 9.02
CA VAL A 33 5.57 3.47 10.44
C VAL A 33 6.42 4.44 11.25
N ARG A 34 5.77 5.29 12.05
CA ARG A 34 6.50 6.19 12.97
C ARG A 34 6.99 5.42 14.19
N PRO A 35 8.14 5.78 14.78
CA PRO A 35 8.49 5.36 16.13
C PRO A 35 7.37 5.68 17.13
N THR A 36 7.17 4.80 18.11
CA THR A 36 6.26 5.05 19.23
C THR A 36 6.79 6.21 20.07
N SER A 37 5.95 7.19 20.38
CA SER A 37 6.34 8.28 21.27
C SER A 37 6.58 7.77 22.68
N GLU A 38 7.67 8.20 23.28
CA GLU A 38 8.02 7.93 24.68
C GLU A 38 6.85 8.38 25.58
N GLY A 39 6.24 7.47 26.32
CA GLY A 39 5.08 7.75 27.17
C GLY A 39 3.75 7.18 26.70
N THR A 40 3.69 6.46 25.58
CA THR A 40 2.51 5.62 25.28
C THR A 40 2.58 4.35 26.15
N VAL A 41 2.26 4.48 27.44
CA VAL A 41 1.99 3.32 28.29
C VAL A 41 0.72 2.69 27.74
N LEU A 42 0.88 1.59 27.01
CA LEU A 42 -0.23 0.77 26.53
C LEU A 42 -0.85 0.09 27.75
N THR A 43 -1.76 0.79 28.41
CA THR A 43 -2.61 0.22 29.44
C THR A 43 -3.52 -0.80 28.78
N ASP A 44 -3.55 -1.99 29.37
CA ASP A 44 -4.40 -3.14 29.05
C ASP A 44 -3.81 -4.20 28.10
N GLY A 45 -3.12 -5.16 28.72
CA GLY A 45 -3.19 -6.59 28.38
C GLY A 45 -2.42 -7.10 27.17
N ASP A 46 -2.21 -6.31 26.13
CA ASP A 46 -1.50 -6.72 24.92
C ASP A 46 -0.26 -5.82 24.74
N GLN A 47 0.89 -6.30 25.20
CA GLN A 47 2.18 -5.61 25.07
C GLN A 47 2.66 -5.54 23.59
N GLY A 48 1.84 -5.98 22.63
CA GLY A 48 2.15 -5.99 21.21
C GLY A 48 1.66 -4.73 20.50
N LEU A 49 2.49 -4.19 19.61
CA LEU A 49 2.02 -3.22 18.63
C LEU A 49 0.90 -3.84 17.80
N CYS A 50 -0.18 -3.10 17.55
CA CYS A 50 -1.29 -3.57 16.70
C CYS A 50 -0.89 -3.76 15.23
N LEU A 51 0.34 -3.39 14.86
CA LEU A 51 0.90 -3.45 13.51
C LEU A 51 2.33 -4.00 13.56
N SER A 52 2.64 -4.94 12.66
CA SER A 52 3.97 -5.51 12.45
C SER A 52 4.38 -5.36 10.98
N VAL A 53 5.62 -4.96 10.72
CA VAL A 53 6.18 -4.94 9.36
C VAL A 53 6.74 -6.34 9.06
N LEU A 54 6.24 -6.99 8.01
CA LEU A 54 6.72 -8.32 7.59
C LEU A 54 7.88 -8.19 6.59
N SER A 55 7.80 -7.21 5.69
CA SER A 55 8.77 -6.98 4.61
C SER A 55 8.69 -5.53 4.13
N SER A 56 9.64 -5.10 3.29
CA SER A 56 9.71 -3.72 2.74
C SER A 56 8.53 -3.30 1.85
N ASN A 57 7.54 -4.17 1.65
CA ASN A 57 6.31 -3.93 0.90
C ASN A 57 5.08 -4.49 1.62
N THR A 58 5.22 -5.11 2.79
CA THR A 58 4.14 -5.87 3.43
C THR A 58 4.05 -5.60 4.93
N ILE A 59 2.83 -5.30 5.40
CA ILE A 59 2.51 -5.13 6.82
C ILE A 59 1.41 -6.09 7.26
N ARG A 60 1.41 -6.43 8.56
CA ARG A 60 0.37 -7.20 9.23
C ARG A 60 -0.29 -6.34 10.31
N LEU A 61 -1.59 -6.11 10.18
CA LEU A 61 -2.44 -5.49 11.19
C LEU A 61 -3.07 -6.59 12.05
N HIS A 62 -2.85 -6.57 13.36
CA HIS A 62 -3.34 -7.55 14.32
C HIS A 62 -4.80 -7.25 14.72
N SER A 63 -5.70 -7.16 13.74
CA SER A 63 -7.14 -7.04 13.98
C SER A 63 -7.73 -8.35 14.50
N LYS A 64 -8.83 -8.27 15.27
CA LYS A 64 -9.62 -9.43 15.69
C LYS A 64 -10.93 -9.48 14.88
N PRO A 65 -11.47 -10.67 14.54
CA PRO A 65 -10.98 -12.00 14.90
C PRO A 65 -9.72 -12.43 14.12
N GLU A 66 -9.54 -11.93 12.90
CA GLU A 66 -8.44 -12.32 12.01
C GLU A 66 -7.52 -11.14 11.69
N PRO A 67 -6.19 -11.35 11.71
CA PRO A 67 -5.24 -10.33 11.31
C PRO A 67 -5.31 -10.08 9.79
N LYS A 68 -5.05 -8.85 9.37
CA LYS A 68 -5.03 -8.46 7.96
C LYS A 68 -3.62 -8.21 7.47
N ILE A 69 -3.32 -8.66 6.26
CA ILE A 69 -2.05 -8.42 5.57
C ILE A 69 -2.31 -7.44 4.43
N PHE A 70 -1.46 -6.43 4.32
CA PHE A 70 -1.52 -5.44 3.25
C PHE A 70 -0.19 -5.38 2.51
N THR A 71 -0.25 -5.27 1.18
CA THR A 71 0.91 -5.11 0.30
C THR A 71 0.85 -3.74 -0.38
N PHE A 72 1.99 -3.06 -0.40
CA PHE A 72 2.18 -1.71 -0.93
C PHE A 72 3.44 -1.67 -1.79
N ASP A 73 3.67 -0.57 -2.52
CA ASP A 73 4.92 -0.38 -3.25
C ASP A 73 6.13 -0.35 -2.32
N TYR A 74 5.99 0.32 -1.17
CA TYR A 74 7.04 0.32 -0.15
C TYR A 74 6.50 0.64 1.26
N VAL A 75 7.12 0.00 2.25
CA VAL A 75 6.86 0.17 3.67
C VAL A 75 8.15 0.59 4.36
N ALA A 76 8.18 1.85 4.80
CA ALA A 76 9.20 2.40 5.69
C ALA A 76 8.93 1.96 7.13
N ASN A 77 9.90 1.27 7.75
CA ASN A 77 9.83 0.86 9.15
C ASN A 77 10.11 2.05 10.11
N MET A 78 10.06 1.78 11.42
CA MET A 78 10.32 2.78 12.46
C MET A 78 11.73 3.38 12.37
N GLU A 79 12.69 2.64 11.84
CA GLU A 79 14.09 3.05 11.68
C GLU A 79 14.32 3.92 10.45
N THR A 80 13.31 4.06 9.57
CA THR A 80 13.43 4.86 8.35
C THR A 80 13.48 6.35 8.67
N THR A 81 14.65 6.94 8.41
CA THR A 81 14.94 8.35 8.68
C THR A 81 14.52 9.25 7.53
N GLN A 82 14.25 10.52 7.85
CA GLN A 82 14.19 11.54 6.80
C GLN A 82 15.62 11.90 6.43
N VAL A 83 15.98 11.79 5.15
CA VAL A 83 17.26 12.33 4.68
C VAL A 83 17.13 13.85 4.68
N ILE A 84 17.57 14.49 5.76
CA ILE A 84 17.75 15.93 5.78
C ILE A 84 18.95 16.26 4.89
N ASN A 85 18.71 16.79 3.70
CA ASN A 85 19.79 17.34 2.88
C ASN A 85 20.26 18.63 3.53
N SER A 86 21.25 18.56 4.42
CA SER A 86 21.88 19.70 5.12
C SER A 86 22.71 20.62 4.19
N LYS A 87 22.16 21.00 3.03
CA LYS A 87 22.76 21.98 2.09
C LYS A 87 21.98 23.31 2.03
N ILE A 88 21.37 23.73 3.14
CA ILE A 88 20.77 25.07 3.30
C ILE A 88 21.33 25.74 4.58
N LEU A 89 22.65 25.63 4.79
CA LEU A 89 23.37 26.61 5.61
C LEU A 89 24.60 27.08 4.84
#